data_AF-A0A924XLR6-F1
#
_entry.id   AF-A0A924XLR6-F1
#
_cell.length_a   1.000
_cell.length_b   1.000
_cell.length_c   1.000
_cell.angle_alpha   90.00
_cell.angle_beta   90.00
_cell.angle_gamma   90.00
#
_symmetry.space_group_name_H-M   'P 1'
#
loop_
_entity.id
_entity.type
_entity.pdbx_description
1 polymer ?
#
loop_
_entity_poly.entity_id
_entity_poly.type
_entity_poly.pdbx_seq_one_letter_code
_entity_poly.pdbx_strand_id
1 'polypeptide(L)'
;MIQERHFPLLERIQKIDHIQARRYSKLHGAALNIASEGIVRHLRACDKMDVNPDASAVREIIDDAINGRRVFAETSEDRRLAA
;
A
#
# COMPACT_ATOMS: atom_id res chain seq x y z
N MET A 1 -15.06 -15.04 13.52
CA MET A 1 -14.32 -13.76 13.34
C MET A 1 -12.93 -14.12 12.86
N ILE A 2 -12.71 -14.05 11.56
CA ILE A 2 -11.51 -14.61 10.92
C ILE A 2 -10.43 -13.52 10.86
N GLN A 3 -9.46 -13.59 11.78
CA GLN A 3 -8.18 -12.90 11.67
C GLN A 3 -7.31 -13.65 10.65
N GLU A 4 -7.49 -13.38 9.36
CA GLU A 4 -6.62 -13.95 8.34
C GLU A 4 -5.72 -12.88 7.71
N ARG A 5 -4.41 -13.09 7.91
CA ARG A 5 -3.33 -12.68 6.99
C ARG A 5 -2.89 -11.21 7.01
N HIS A 6 -2.61 -10.66 8.19
CA HIS A 6 -1.79 -9.43 8.30
C HIS A 6 -0.27 -9.68 8.30
N PHE A 7 0.16 -10.91 8.06
CA PHE A 7 1.59 -11.29 8.15
C PHE A 7 2.41 -11.26 6.85
N PRO A 8 1.86 -11.32 5.61
CA PRO A 8 2.72 -11.20 4.42
C PRO A 8 2.98 -9.77 3.95
N LEU A 9 2.09 -8.80 4.21
CA LEU A 9 2.26 -7.42 3.74
C LEU A 9 3.09 -6.56 4.70
N LEU A 10 2.89 -6.73 6.01
CA LEU A 10 3.64 -6.01 7.03
C LEU A 10 5.15 -6.29 6.92
N GLU A 11 5.56 -7.54 6.71
CA GLU A 11 6.97 -7.91 6.52
C GLU A 11 7.57 -7.29 5.25
N ARG A 12 6.78 -7.19 4.17
CA ARG A 12 7.22 -6.53 2.94
C ARG A 12 7.42 -5.04 3.16
N ILE A 13 6.51 -4.39 3.89
CA ILE A 13 6.68 -2.98 4.28
C ILE A 13 7.90 -2.82 5.18
N GLN A 14 8.13 -3.75 6.11
CA GLN A 14 9.27 -3.72 7.03
C GLN A 14 10.61 -3.79 6.30
N LYS A 15 10.70 -4.50 5.18
CA LYS A 15 11.90 -4.53 4.31
C LYS A 15 12.14 -3.21 3.58
N ILE A 16 11.09 -2.38 3.41
CA ILE A 16 11.17 -1.07 2.75
C ILE A 16 11.50 -0.01 3.79
N ASP A 17 10.70 0.06 4.85
CA ASP A 17 10.87 1.02 5.94
C ASP A 17 10.19 0.53 7.22
N HIS A 18 10.97 0.44 8.29
CA HIS A 18 10.48 0.03 9.61
C HIS A 18 9.48 1.03 10.21
N ILE A 19 9.60 2.32 9.89
CA ILE A 19 8.69 3.35 10.41
C ILE A 19 7.30 3.19 9.78
N GLN A 20 7.22 3.05 8.46
CA GLN A 20 5.94 2.83 7.77
C GLN A 20 5.31 1.49 8.16
N ALA A 21 6.10 0.44 8.39
CA ALA A 21 5.58 -0.85 8.88
C ALA A 21 4.88 -0.67 10.24
N ARG A 22 5.48 0.07 11.16
CA ARG A 22 4.89 0.38 12.47
C ARG A 22 3.65 1.26 12.36
N ARG A 23 3.58 2.16 11.39
CA ARG A 23 2.37 2.98 11.15
C ARG A 23 1.25 2.13 10.60
N TYR A 24 1.54 1.30 9.60
CA TYR A 24 0.60 0.36 8.99
C TYR A 24 0.05 -0.65 10.00
N SER A 25 0.89 -1.19 10.90
CA SER A 25 0.45 -2.15 11.93
C SER A 25 -0.56 -1.57 12.93
N LYS A 26 -0.68 -0.24 13.02
CA LYS A 26 -1.65 0.44 13.89
C LYS A 26 -2.98 0.73 13.19
N LEU A 27 -3.06 0.52 11.88
CA LEU A 27 -4.30 0.74 11.13
C LEU A 27 -5.32 -0.35 11.43
N HIS A 28 -6.59 0.03 11.39
CA HIS A 28 -7.72 -0.89 11.56
C HIS A 28 -8.91 -0.43 10.72
N GLY A 29 -9.85 -1.35 10.47
CA GLY A 29 -11.09 -1.04 9.76
C GLY A 29 -10.86 -0.52 8.33
N ALA A 30 -11.55 0.56 7.97
CA ALA A 30 -11.51 1.11 6.61
C ALA A 30 -10.11 1.57 6.20
N ALA A 31 -9.38 2.25 7.10
CA ALA A 31 -8.02 2.72 6.82
C ALA A 31 -7.06 1.56 6.54
N LEU A 32 -7.19 0.44 7.27
CA LEU A 32 -6.38 -0.75 7.00
C LEU A 32 -6.67 -1.33 5.62
N ASN A 33 -7.95 -1.46 5.25
CA ASN A 33 -8.33 -2.00 3.95
C ASN A 33 -7.83 -1.13 2.80
N ILE A 34 -7.98 0.19 2.92
CA ILE A 34 -7.52 1.17 1.93
C ILE A 34 -5.99 1.10 1.79
N ALA A 35 -5.25 1.19 2.90
CA ALA A 35 -3.80 1.13 2.86
C ALA A 35 -3.30 -0.19 2.28
N SER A 36 -3.91 -1.32 2.66
CA SER A 36 -3.52 -2.64 2.17
C SER A 36 -3.66 -2.76 0.65
N GLU A 37 -4.78 -2.29 0.11
CA GLU A 37 -5.05 -2.31 -1.32
C GLU A 37 -4.05 -1.43 -2.10
N GLY A 38 -3.79 -0.21 -1.60
CA GLY A 38 -2.83 0.71 -2.20
C GLY A 38 -1.41 0.20 -2.21
N ILE A 39 -0.93 -0.32 -1.07
CA ILE A 39 0.44 -0.83 -0.95
C ILE A 39 0.61 -2.07 -1.84
N VAL A 40 -0.36 -2.98 -1.88
CA VAL A 40 -0.28 -4.15 -2.79
C VAL A 40 -0.19 -3.72 -4.25
N ARG A 41 -0.99 -2.73 -4.69
CA ARG A 41 -0.88 -2.19 -6.05
C ARG A 41 0.48 -1.57 -6.31
N HIS A 42 0.97 -0.72 -5.40
CA HIS A 42 2.29 -0.09 -5.54
C HIS A 42 3.39 -1.14 -5.69
N LEU A 43 3.42 -2.14 -4.81
CA LEU A 43 4.43 -3.20 -4.88
C LEU A 43 4.35 -4.03 -6.17
N ARG A 44 3.14 -4.27 -6.70
CA ARG A 44 2.97 -4.94 -8.00
C ARG A 44 3.45 -4.06 -9.16
N ALA A 45 3.24 -2.76 -9.10
CA ALA A 45 3.73 -1.83 -10.12
C ALA A 45 5.26 -1.77 -10.11
N CYS A 46 5.86 -1.71 -8.92
CA CYS A 46 7.31 -1.78 -8.74
C CYS A 46 7.90 -3.07 -9.34
N ASP A 47 7.29 -4.22 -9.02
CA ASP A 47 7.69 -5.53 -9.55
C ASP A 47 7.59 -5.61 -11.09
N LYS A 48 6.50 -5.10 -11.67
CA LYS A 48 6.33 -5.03 -13.14
C LYS A 48 7.36 -4.15 -13.83
N MET A 49 7.76 -3.05 -13.20
CA MET A 49 8.69 -2.07 -13.75
C MET A 49 10.15 -2.37 -13.41
N ASP A 50 10.42 -3.45 -12.67
CA ASP A 50 11.74 -3.81 -12.15
C ASP A 50 12.39 -2.66 -11.35
N VAL A 51 11.58 -1.96 -10.55
CA VAL A 51 12.03 -0.85 -9.68
C VAL A 51 11.84 -1.20 -8.21
N ASN A 52 12.72 -0.67 -7.36
CA ASN A 52 12.58 -0.84 -5.91
C ASN A 52 11.42 0.04 -5.39
N PRO A 53 10.55 -0.50 -4.52
CA PRO A 53 9.49 0.29 -3.90
C PRO A 53 10.06 1.33 -2.93
N ASP A 54 9.47 2.52 -2.94
CA ASP A 54 9.94 3.66 -2.17
C ASP A 54 9.15 3.87 -0.88
N ALA A 55 9.86 4.24 0.19
CA ALA A 55 9.26 4.49 1.50
C ALA A 55 8.30 5.68 1.50
N SER A 56 8.55 6.71 0.67
CA SER A 56 7.69 7.90 0.56
C SER A 56 6.37 7.56 -0.08
N ALA A 57 6.35 6.72 -1.12
CA ALA A 57 5.12 6.24 -1.75
C ALA A 57 4.26 5.43 -0.76
N VAL A 58 4.88 4.54 0.03
CA VAL A 58 4.17 3.80 1.09
C VAL A 58 3.61 4.76 2.15
N ARG A 59 4.39 5.79 2.53
CA ARG A 59 3.96 6.81 3.49
C ARG A 59 2.71 7.55 2.99
N GLU A 60 2.71 8.00 1.73
CA GLU A 60 1.58 8.71 1.13
C GLU A 60 0.31 7.86 1.09
N ILE A 61 0.43 6.57 0.72
CA ILE A 61 -0.70 5.64 0.73
C ILE A 61 -1.28 5.48 2.15
N ILE A 62 -0.43 5.38 3.17
CA ILE A 62 -0.87 5.31 4.56
C ILE A 62 -1.54 6.61 4.99
N ASP A 63 -0.99 7.76 4.62
CA ASP A 63 -1.57 9.08 4.94
C ASP A 63 -2.94 9.26 4.29
N ASP A 64 -3.09 8.91 3.02
CA ASP A 64 -4.38 8.96 2.33
C ASP A 64 -5.39 7.99 2.95
N ALA A 65 -4.96 6.79 3.33
CA ALA A 65 -5.81 5.82 3.99
C ALA A 65 -6.32 6.29 5.36
N ILE A 66 -5.47 6.97 6.14
CA ILE A 66 -5.86 7.60 7.42
C ILE A 66 -6.90 8.70 7.17
N ASN A 67 -6.76 9.45 6.09
CA ASN A 67 -7.73 10.47 5.66
C ASN A 67 -8.98 9.88 4.97
N GLY A 68 -9.09 8.55 4.85
CA GLY A 68 -10.20 7.88 4.16
C GLY A 68 -10.19 8.05 2.63
N ARG A 69 -9.10 8.53 2.05
CA ARG A 69 -8.93 8.72 0.61
C ARG A 69 -8.35 7.46 -0.03
N ARG A 70 -8.97 7.02 -1.13
CA ARG A 70 -8.45 5.94 -2.00
C ARG A 70 -7.68 6.55 -3.17
N VAL A 71 -6.65 7.32 -2.86
CA VAL A 71 -5.79 7.94 -3.88
C VAL A 71 -4.54 7.09 -3.98
N PHE A 72 -4.65 6.00 -4.73
CA PHE A 72 -3.47 5.27 -5.16
C PHE A 72 -3.17 5.82 -6.54
N ALA A 73 -1.92 6.22 -6.80
CA ALA A 73 -1.52 6.71 -8.11
C ALA A 73 -2.06 5.75 -9.18
N GLU A 74 -3.00 6.23 -10.00
CA GLU A 74 -3.37 5.56 -11.24
C GLU A 74 -2.05 5.43 -12.01
N THR A 75 -1.41 4.26 -11.94
CA THR A 75 -0.35 3.94 -12.90
C THR A 75 -0.97 4.16 -14.26
N SER A 76 -0.29 4.91 -15.13
CA SER A 76 -0.85 5.38 -16.41
C SER A 76 -1.43 4.27 -17.30
N GLU A 77 -1.17 3.00 -16.97
CA GLU A 77 -1.82 1.80 -17.50
C GLU A 77 -3.32 1.65 -17.18
N ASP A 78 -3.81 2.02 -15.99
CA ASP A 78 -5.24 1.86 -15.63
C ASP A 78 -6.11 2.81 -16.48
N ARG A 79 -5.60 4.02 -16.75
CA ARG A 79 -6.23 5.00 -17.65
C ARG A 79 -6.16 4.60 -19.14
N ARG A 80 -5.24 3.69 -19.51
CA ARG A 80 -5.06 3.23 -20.90
C ARG A 80 -5.94 2.02 -21.26
N LEU A 81 -6.46 1.30 -20.26
CA LEU A 81 -7.40 0.18 -20.43
C LEU A 81 -8.87 0.60 -20.33
N ALA A 82 -9.14 1.86 -19.98
CA ALA A 82 -10.48 2.46 -19.95
C ALA A 82 -10.78 3.38 -21.16
N ALA A 83 -9.92 3.37 -22.19
CA ALA A 83 -10.03 4.18 -23.41
C ALA A 83 -10.16 3.30 -24.65
#